data_AF-A0AAE4BXF1-F1
#
_entry.id   AF-A0AAE4BXF1-F1
#
_cell.length_a   1.000
_cell.length_b   1.000
_cell.length_c   1.000
_cell.angle_alpha   90.00
_cell.angle_beta   90.00
_cell.angle_gamma   90.00
#
_symmetry.space_group_name_H-M   'P 1'
#
loop_
_entity.id
_entity.type
_entity.pdbx_description
1 polymer ?
#
loop_
_entity_poly.entity_id
_entity_poly.type
_entity_poly.pdbx_seq_one_letter_code
_entity_poly.pdbx_strand_id
1 'polypeptide(L)'
;MQGYHGAERRDEQAPYEPPPEPASATTHAREFHRGDTVTFNDRDGRNITGVIVRINQRTATLGTADGGTWRVPFHALRRVLDV
;
A
#
# COMPACT_ATOMS: atom_id res chain seq x y z
N MET A 1 -36.39 39.73 -34.42
CA MET A 1 -35.08 39.42 -35.04
C MET A 1 -34.18 40.61 -34.82
N GLN A 2 -33.24 40.54 -33.88
CA GLN A 2 -31.95 41.23 -33.93
C GLN A 2 -31.01 40.47 -32.98
N GLY A 3 -29.93 39.94 -33.55
CA GLY A 3 -28.93 39.12 -32.87
C GLY A 3 -28.01 39.95 -32.00
N TYR A 4 -27.61 39.35 -30.89
CA TYR A 4 -26.51 39.82 -30.05
C TYR A 4 -25.28 39.02 -30.49
N HIS A 5 -24.36 39.69 -31.18
CA HIS A 5 -23.01 39.19 -31.37
C HIS A 5 -22.28 39.15 -30.02
N GLY A 6 -21.38 38.18 -29.92
CA GLY A 6 -20.78 37.74 -28.68
C GLY A 6 -19.88 38.74 -28.01
N ALA A 7 -19.57 38.42 -26.76
CA ALA A 7 -18.29 38.66 -26.13
C ALA A 7 -18.35 38.08 -24.71
N GLU A 8 -17.41 37.18 -24.44
CA GLU A 8 -16.73 37.11 -23.14
C GLU A 8 -17.49 36.50 -21.97
N ARG A 9 -17.89 35.24 -22.13
CA ARG A 9 -17.78 34.29 -21.02
C ARG A 9 -16.30 33.99 -20.80
N ARG A 10 -15.61 34.89 -20.10
CA ARG A 10 -14.42 34.57 -19.30
C ARG A 10 -14.87 33.61 -18.18
N ASP A 11 -15.28 32.41 -18.54
CA ASP A 11 -15.12 31.28 -17.65
C ASP A 11 -13.65 30.94 -17.79
N GLU A 12 -12.87 31.55 -16.92
CA GLU A 12 -11.56 31.09 -16.53
C GLU A 12 -11.75 29.66 -16.04
N GLN A 13 -11.81 28.73 -16.99
CA GLN A 13 -11.49 27.34 -16.77
C GLN A 13 -10.04 27.36 -16.33
N ALA A 14 -9.82 27.66 -15.04
CA ALA A 14 -8.63 27.20 -14.36
C ALA A 14 -8.54 25.73 -14.75
N PRO A 15 -7.48 25.31 -15.46
CA PRO A 15 -7.28 23.90 -15.72
C PRO A 15 -7.37 23.24 -14.35
N TYR A 16 -8.29 22.30 -14.18
CA TYR A 16 -8.32 21.47 -13.00
C TYR A 16 -7.00 20.71 -13.03
N GLU A 17 -5.97 21.31 -12.43
CA GLU A 17 -4.78 20.61 -12.02
C GLU A 17 -5.32 19.60 -11.02
N PRO A 18 -5.36 18.29 -11.37
CA PRO A 18 -5.72 17.31 -10.37
C PRO A 18 -4.81 17.59 -9.17
N PRO A 19 -5.35 17.64 -7.94
CA PRO A 19 -4.51 17.77 -6.75
C PRO A 19 -3.40 16.75 -6.93
N PRO A 20 -2.11 17.15 -6.79
CA PRO A 20 -0.98 16.36 -7.27
C PRO A 20 -1.26 14.92 -6.93
N GLU A 21 -1.56 14.10 -7.94
CA GLU A 21 -1.71 12.66 -7.75
C GLU A 21 -0.50 12.29 -6.90
N PRO A 22 -0.68 11.71 -5.70
CA PRO A 22 0.40 11.59 -4.73
C PRO A 22 1.58 10.97 -5.44
N ALA A 23 2.54 11.82 -5.81
CA ALA A 23 3.62 11.47 -6.69
C ALA A 23 4.36 10.39 -5.94
N SER A 24 4.29 9.17 -6.45
CA SER A 24 5.02 8.04 -5.89
C SER A 24 4.67 7.70 -4.44
N ALA A 25 3.47 7.16 -4.19
CA ALA A 25 3.34 6.14 -3.13
C ALA A 25 3.99 4.80 -3.54
N THR A 26 5.04 4.83 -4.36
CA THR A 26 5.91 3.70 -4.62
C THR A 26 7.00 3.74 -3.56
N THR A 27 6.94 2.88 -2.54
CA THR A 27 8.09 2.05 -2.11
C THR A 27 7.76 1.19 -0.89
N HIS A 28 7.02 1.65 0.12
CA HIS A 28 6.81 0.80 1.31
C HIS A 28 5.71 -0.27 1.12
N ALA A 29 4.72 -0.02 0.25
CA ALA A 29 3.61 -0.94 0.00
C ALA A 29 4.00 -2.15 -0.88
N ARG A 30 5.20 -2.17 -1.47
CA ARG A 30 5.73 -3.28 -2.29
C ARG A 30 6.91 -3.99 -1.65
N GLU A 31 7.10 -3.80 -0.34
CA GLU A 31 8.14 -4.52 0.37
C GLU A 31 7.71 -5.95 0.76
N PHE A 32 6.45 -6.33 0.57
CA PHE A 32 6.01 -7.67 0.92
C PHE A 32 5.07 -8.19 -0.15
N HIS A 33 5.26 -9.46 -0.53
CA HIS A 33 4.42 -10.15 -1.51
C HIS A 33 3.87 -11.44 -0.90
N ARG A 34 2.76 -11.94 -1.44
CA ARG A 34 2.30 -13.28 -1.06
C ARG A 34 3.34 -14.31 -1.54
N GLY A 35 3.66 -15.27 -0.69
CA GLY A 35 4.75 -16.24 -0.91
C GLY A 35 6.11 -15.79 -0.36
N ASP A 36 6.24 -14.54 0.10
CA ASP A 36 7.48 -14.04 0.70
C ASP A 36 7.69 -14.63 2.10
N THR A 37 8.91 -15.06 2.39
CA THR A 37 9.28 -15.57 3.71
C THR A 37 9.73 -14.41 4.60
N VAL A 38 8.98 -14.20 5.67
CA VAL A 38 9.23 -13.11 6.60
C VAL A 38 9.28 -13.62 8.02
N THR A 39 9.99 -12.90 8.88
CA THR A 39 10.01 -13.15 10.32
C THR A 39 9.41 -11.97 11.06
N PHE A 40 8.75 -12.24 12.18
CA PHE A 40 8.23 -11.21 13.08
C PHE A 40 8.46 -11.62 14.53
N ASN A 41 8.39 -10.67 15.44
CA ASN A 41 8.43 -10.99 16.87
C ASN A 41 6.99 -11.14 17.37
N ASP A 42 6.67 -12.29 17.95
CA ASP A 42 5.42 -12.48 18.68
C ASP A 42 5.45 -11.70 20.02
N ARG A 43 4.30 -11.64 20.71
CA ARG A 43 4.15 -11.01 22.02
C ARG A 43 5.10 -11.57 23.08
N ASP A 44 5.49 -12.84 22.96
CA ASP A 44 6.50 -13.46 23.84
C ASP A 44 7.95 -13.06 23.48
N GLY A 45 8.15 -12.20 22.47
CA GLY A 45 9.46 -11.84 21.94
C GLY A 45 10.10 -12.94 21.08
N ARG A 46 9.35 -14.00 20.76
CA ARG A 46 9.83 -15.08 19.88
C ARG A 46 9.84 -14.64 18.44
N ASN A 47 10.95 -14.92 17.74
CA ASN A 47 11.00 -14.77 16.29
C ASN A 47 10.25 -15.91 15.63
N ILE A 48 9.12 -15.58 15.02
CA ILE A 48 8.31 -16.51 14.25
C ILE A 48 8.55 -16.21 12.78
N THR A 49 9.06 -17.21 12.07
CA THR A 49 9.20 -17.17 10.61
C THR A 49 7.99 -17.83 9.97
N GLY A 50 7.44 -17.18 8.95
CA GLY A 50 6.30 -17.67 8.20
C GLY A 50 6.27 -17.11 6.80
N VAL A 51 5.37 -17.66 5.99
CA VAL A 51 5.18 -17.24 4.61
C VAL A 51 3.94 -16.37 4.52
N ILE A 52 4.01 -15.25 3.79
CA ILE A 52 2.85 -14.40 3.59
C ILE A 52 1.81 -15.12 2.73
N VAL A 53 0.67 -15.46 3.31
CA VAL A 53 -0.46 -16.09 2.59
C VAL A 53 -1.45 -15.04 2.08
N ARG A 54 -1.53 -13.87 2.71
CA ARG A 54 -2.40 -12.77 2.31
C ARG A 54 -1.82 -11.41 2.67
N ILE A 55 -2.09 -10.42 1.82
CA ILE A 55 -1.70 -9.02 2.01
C ILE A 55 -2.96 -8.18 2.02
N ASN A 56 -3.06 -7.29 3.01
CA ASN A 56 -4.08 -6.23 3.10
C ASN A 56 -3.38 -4.88 3.09
N GLN A 57 -4.13 -3.77 3.17
CA GLN A 57 -3.56 -2.42 3.07
C GLN A 57 -2.57 -2.07 4.20
N ARG A 58 -2.77 -2.59 5.42
CA ARG A 58 -1.94 -2.24 6.61
C ARG A 58 -1.30 -3.45 7.31
N THR A 59 -1.73 -4.66 6.95
CA THR A 59 -1.32 -5.89 7.64
C THR A 59 -1.14 -7.02 6.64
N ALA A 60 -0.15 -7.88 6.87
CA ALA A 60 -0.02 -9.18 6.23
C ALA A 60 -0.64 -10.28 7.10
N THR A 61 -1.03 -11.36 6.44
CA THR A 61 -1.37 -12.62 7.08
C THR A 61 -0.28 -13.61 6.73
N LEU A 62 0.35 -14.19 7.75
CA LEU A 62 1.43 -15.17 7.65
C LEU A 62 0.90 -16.55 7.99
N GLY A 63 1.26 -17.55 7.21
CA GLY A 63 1.14 -18.95 7.60
C GLY A 63 2.45 -19.42 8.23
N THR A 64 2.39 -20.00 9.43
CA THR A 64 3.53 -20.67 10.06
C THR A 64 3.57 -22.15 9.69
N ALA A 65 4.74 -22.78 9.81
CA ALA A 65 4.91 -24.21 9.52
C ALA A 65 3.99 -25.11 10.38
N ASP A 66 3.68 -24.69 11.62
CA ASP A 66 2.71 -25.34 12.51
C ASP A 66 1.24 -25.26 12.05
N GLY A 67 0.96 -24.71 10.87
CA GLY A 67 -0.40 -24.53 10.35
C GLY A 67 -1.16 -23.34 10.97
N GLY A 68 -0.53 -22.63 11.90
CA GLY A 68 -1.04 -21.39 12.47
C GLY A 68 -1.06 -20.24 11.46
N THR A 69 -2.01 -19.32 11.63
CA THR A 69 -2.12 -18.12 10.81
C THR A 69 -2.03 -16.86 11.67
N TRP A 70 -1.16 -15.92 11.30
CA TRP A 70 -0.86 -14.74 12.09
C TRP A 70 -1.14 -13.46 11.30
N ARG A 71 -1.85 -12.52 11.91
CA ARG A 71 -2.06 -11.19 11.32
C ARG A 71 -1.07 -10.21 11.92
N VAL A 72 -0.13 -9.74 11.10
CA VAL A 72 0.98 -8.91 11.56
C VAL A 72 1.02 -7.61 10.74
N PRO A 73 1.15 -6.44 11.38
CA PRO A 73 1.29 -5.18 10.66
C PRO A 73 2.66 -5.10 9.97
N PHE A 74 2.72 -4.44 8.81
CA PHE A 74 3.95 -4.42 8.00
C PHE A 74 5.17 -3.86 8.74
N HIS A 75 4.98 -2.92 9.67
CA HIS A 75 6.07 -2.35 10.46
C HIS A 75 6.74 -3.34 11.44
N ALA A 76 6.07 -4.46 11.77
CA ALA A 76 6.62 -5.50 12.63
C ALA A 76 7.23 -6.67 11.85
N LEU A 77 7.04 -6.71 10.52
CA LEU A 77 7.61 -7.71 9.65
C LEU A 77 9.06 -7.35 9.32
N ARG A 78 9.90 -8.38 9.26
CA ARG A 78 11.27 -8.30 8.75
C ARG A 78 11.43 -9.35 7.66
N ARG A 79 11.95 -8.95 6.51
CA ARG A 79 12.35 -9.89 5.46
C ARG A 79 13.55 -10.69 5.94
N VAL A 80 13.53 -12.00 5.68
CA VAL A 80 14.73 -12.81 5.79
C VAL A 80 15.43 -12.72 4.43
N LEU A 81 16.40 -11.83 4.30
CA LEU A 81 17.28 -11.79 3.15
C LEU A 81 18.33 -12.89 3.34
N ASP A 82 18.19 -13.99 2.60
CA ASP A 82 19.28 -14.95 2.43
C ASP A 82 20.35 -14.26 1.54
N VAL A 83 21.61 -14.27 1.99
CA VAL A 83 22.76 -13.59 1.34
C VAL A 83 23.50 -14.52 0.40
#